data_AF-A0A1F3K3C0-F1
#
_entry.id   AF-A0A1F3K3C0-F1
#
_cell.length_a   1.000
_cell.length_b   1.000
_cell.length_c   1.000
_cell.angle_alpha   90.00
_cell.angle_beta   90.00
_cell.angle_gamma   90.00
#
_symmetry.space_group_name_H-M   'P 1'
#
loop_
_entity.id
_entity.type
_entity.pdbx_description
1 polymer ?
#
loop_
_entity_poly.entity_id
_entity_poly.type
_entity_poly.pdbx_seq_one_letter_code
_entity_poly.pdbx_strand_id
1 'polypeptide(L)'
;MLTEYHILKTNENLVDEIIFFFTSQATNPTLFDDIKKVCIAKANIRQTDKNLINMGYLSGMDFLNYMSDKRKCGTGIDVRFVEIVLHQLTENYILTPLDSILFRNKEQRYRANGVFTSLLFERDLIKNLIYGFKYIIDSYQKSVFKIEQTSKNDDKSIGTGFLIADTNNENSIIVTNKHVVAGRKELKIYTFEDKEIKIENINEDEDRDIALIEIEKLNDKTFYLNSNPEILSEVLTIGYPSVPMTNNSYQLFHKGEINSIVEDYHNNKLIIFSAKTSSGNSGSPIIDKTGLIVGIVTSELFEKESFQSKGKLPYYAGIPSAEILKTIDKFIKD
;
A
#
# COMPACT_ATOMS: atom_id res chain seq x y z
N MET A 1 -7.72 -5.47 26.16
CA MET A 1 -7.53 -6.51 25.14
C MET A 1 -6.45 -6.03 24.18
N LEU A 2 -5.41 -6.84 23.96
CA LEU A 2 -4.46 -6.58 22.87
C LEU A 2 -5.18 -6.85 21.55
N THR A 3 -5.12 -5.93 20.59
CA THR A 3 -5.66 -6.18 19.25
C THR A 3 -4.73 -7.14 18.49
N GLU A 4 -5.24 -7.81 17.46
CA GLU A 4 -4.45 -8.70 16.59
C GLU A 4 -3.17 -8.01 16.06
N TYR A 5 -3.28 -6.74 15.65
CA TYR A 5 -2.13 -5.91 15.28
C TYR A 5 -1.01 -5.92 16.33
N HIS A 6 -1.34 -5.74 17.61
CA HIS A 6 -0.33 -5.68 18.67
C HIS A 6 0.32 -7.06 18.87
N ILE A 7 -0.45 -8.15 18.82
CA ILE A 7 0.07 -9.51 18.95
C ILE A 7 1.07 -9.81 17.84
N LEU A 8 0.71 -9.51 16.58
CA LEU A 8 1.56 -9.72 15.43
C LEU A 8 2.81 -8.82 15.50
N LYS A 9 2.64 -7.53 15.81
CA LYS A 9 3.75 -6.56 15.79
C LYS A 9 4.79 -6.81 16.88
N THR A 10 4.39 -7.29 18.06
CA THR A 10 5.34 -7.70 19.11
C THR A 10 6.22 -8.89 18.70
N ASN A 11 5.78 -9.67 17.71
CA ASN A 11 6.48 -10.86 17.22
C ASN A 11 6.87 -10.74 15.74
N GLU A 12 7.19 -9.52 15.28
CA GLU A 12 7.43 -9.23 13.85
C GLU A 12 8.51 -10.11 13.21
N ASN A 13 9.60 -10.39 13.92
CA ASN A 13 10.65 -11.30 13.42
C ASN A 13 10.11 -12.71 13.13
N LEU A 14 9.18 -13.21 13.95
CA LEU A 14 8.57 -14.52 13.73
C LEU A 14 7.60 -14.46 12.54
N VAL A 15 6.88 -13.36 12.36
CA VAL A 15 6.05 -13.13 11.16
C VAL A 15 6.92 -13.17 9.90
N ASP A 16 8.06 -12.48 9.91
CA ASP A 16 9.01 -12.48 8.79
C ASP A 16 9.53 -13.90 8.47
N GLU A 17 9.92 -14.68 9.49
CA GLU A 17 10.36 -16.08 9.30
C GLU A 17 9.23 -16.97 8.72
N ILE A 18 7.98 -16.78 9.16
CA ILE A 18 6.82 -17.50 8.60
C ILE A 18 6.64 -17.12 7.14
N ILE A 19 6.65 -15.82 6.81
CA ILE A 19 6.52 -15.34 5.43
C ILE A 19 7.62 -15.95 4.57
N PHE A 20 8.90 -15.82 4.97
CA PHE A 20 10.03 -16.35 4.20
C PHE A 20 9.92 -17.85 3.99
N PHE A 21 9.54 -18.61 5.03
CA PHE A 21 9.39 -20.05 4.92
C PHE A 21 8.32 -20.45 3.91
N PHE A 22 7.09 -19.96 4.09
CA PHE A 22 5.95 -20.38 3.27
C PHE A 22 5.92 -19.77 1.87
N THR A 23 6.61 -18.64 1.64
CA THR A 23 6.70 -18.01 0.31
C THR A 23 7.96 -18.39 -0.46
N SER A 24 8.93 -19.06 0.18
CA SER A 24 10.26 -19.37 -0.39
C SER A 24 10.24 -19.99 -1.78
N GLN A 25 9.27 -20.86 -2.11
CA GLN A 25 9.17 -21.44 -3.46
C GLN A 25 9.05 -20.36 -4.55
N ALA A 26 8.34 -19.26 -4.26
CA ALA A 26 8.10 -18.17 -5.17
C ALA A 26 9.14 -17.04 -5.04
N THR A 27 9.72 -16.85 -3.85
CA THR A 27 10.50 -15.66 -3.50
C THR A 27 12.00 -15.92 -3.31
N ASN A 28 12.39 -17.15 -2.97
CA ASN A 28 13.78 -17.53 -2.73
C ASN A 28 14.00 -19.04 -2.94
N PRO A 29 14.25 -19.48 -4.20
CA PRO A 29 14.42 -20.90 -4.54
C PRO A 29 15.53 -21.60 -3.75
N THR A 30 16.62 -20.89 -3.43
CA THR A 30 17.73 -21.43 -2.63
C THR A 30 17.29 -21.76 -1.21
N LEU A 31 16.54 -20.86 -0.57
CA LEU A 31 15.95 -21.12 0.74
C LEU A 31 14.94 -22.28 0.68
N PHE A 32 14.13 -22.33 -0.38
CA PHE A 32 13.17 -23.42 -0.56
C PHE A 32 13.86 -24.79 -0.68
N ASP A 33 15.00 -24.86 -1.38
CA ASP A 33 15.80 -26.09 -1.47
C ASP A 33 16.37 -26.52 -0.11
N ASP A 34 16.79 -25.58 0.74
CA ASP A 34 17.22 -25.86 2.11
C ASP A 34 16.06 -26.35 2.98
N ILE A 35 14.90 -25.70 2.91
CA ILE A 35 13.67 -26.12 3.60
C ILE A 35 13.30 -27.55 3.23
N LYS A 36 13.27 -27.88 1.93
CA LYS A 36 12.98 -29.25 1.47
C LYS A 36 13.94 -30.27 2.07
N LYS A 37 15.25 -29.99 2.06
CA LYS A 37 16.27 -30.90 2.62
C LYS A 37 16.00 -31.19 4.09
N VAL A 38 15.76 -30.14 4.89
CA VAL A 38 15.52 -30.28 6.34
C VAL A 38 14.22 -31.02 6.62
N CYS A 39 13.10 -30.63 5.98
CA CYS A 39 11.80 -31.24 6.25
C CYS A 39 11.73 -32.71 5.78
N ILE A 40 12.41 -33.06 4.68
CA ILE A 40 12.42 -34.44 4.13
C ILE A 40 13.40 -35.36 4.89
N ALA A 41 14.47 -34.83 5.49
CA ALA A 41 15.46 -35.62 6.24
C ALA A 41 14.90 -36.24 7.54
N LYS A 42 13.68 -35.88 7.95
CA LYS A 42 13.04 -36.38 9.18
C LYS A 42 12.79 -37.89 9.12
N ALA A 43 13.18 -38.58 10.20
CA ALA A 43 12.87 -39.99 10.37
C ALA A 43 11.35 -40.24 10.30
N ASN A 44 10.93 -41.29 9.58
CA ASN A 44 9.54 -41.72 9.42
C ASN A 44 8.60 -40.76 8.65
N ILE A 45 9.10 -39.80 7.88
CA ILE A 45 8.23 -39.00 7.00
C ILE A 45 7.65 -39.85 5.87
N ARG A 46 6.33 -39.75 5.65
CA ARG A 46 5.60 -40.53 4.63
C ARG A 46 6.01 -40.07 3.23
N GLN A 47 6.05 -41.00 2.27
CA GLN A 47 6.36 -40.68 0.87
C GLN A 47 5.40 -39.64 0.28
N THR A 48 4.12 -39.66 0.66
CA THR A 48 3.14 -38.66 0.23
C THR A 48 3.51 -37.25 0.70
N ASP A 49 4.00 -37.11 1.93
CA ASP A 49 4.38 -35.80 2.48
C ASP A 49 5.67 -35.31 1.81
N LYS A 50 6.63 -36.20 1.52
CA LYS A 50 7.81 -35.86 0.71
C LYS A 50 7.42 -35.31 -0.67
N ASN A 51 6.48 -35.97 -1.35
CA ASN A 51 6.00 -35.52 -2.66
C ASN A 51 5.33 -34.14 -2.57
N LEU A 52 4.48 -33.92 -1.55
CA LEU A 52 3.82 -32.64 -1.32
C LEU A 52 4.82 -31.51 -1.04
N ILE A 53 5.82 -31.75 -0.17
CA ILE A 53 6.90 -30.80 0.11
C ILE A 53 7.67 -30.45 -1.17
N ASN A 54 8.01 -31.45 -2.00
CA ASN A 54 8.67 -31.22 -3.28
C ASN A 54 7.83 -30.38 -4.25
N MET A 55 6.49 -30.47 -4.16
CA MET A 55 5.55 -29.64 -4.92
C MET A 55 5.35 -28.23 -4.32
N GLY A 56 5.91 -27.95 -3.13
CA GLY A 56 5.79 -26.66 -2.43
C GLY A 56 4.66 -26.59 -1.41
N TYR A 57 4.00 -27.71 -1.11
CA TYR A 57 2.98 -27.77 -0.07
C TYR A 57 3.63 -28.01 1.30
N LEU A 58 3.75 -26.96 2.09
CA LEU A 58 4.35 -26.94 3.43
C LEU A 58 3.27 -26.85 4.51
N SER A 59 3.53 -27.39 5.69
CA SER A 59 2.64 -27.29 6.86
C SER A 59 3.23 -26.47 8.02
N GLY A 60 2.39 -26.12 9.00
CA GLY A 60 2.85 -25.44 10.22
C GLY A 60 3.90 -26.26 10.99
N MET A 61 3.74 -27.58 11.03
CA MET A 61 4.69 -28.50 11.64
C MET A 61 5.99 -28.58 10.84
N ASP A 62 5.95 -28.49 9.49
CA ASP A 62 7.16 -28.39 8.68
C ASP A 62 7.97 -27.14 9.07
N PHE A 63 7.30 -25.99 9.27
CA PHE A 63 7.91 -24.76 9.76
C PHE A 63 8.51 -24.93 11.16
N LEU A 64 7.77 -25.47 12.12
CA LEU A 64 8.27 -25.68 13.48
C LEU A 64 9.49 -26.61 13.51
N ASN A 65 9.47 -27.68 12.71
CA ASN A 65 10.62 -28.59 12.59
C ASN A 65 11.84 -27.87 12.01
N TYR A 66 11.65 -27.09 10.94
CA TYR A 66 12.72 -26.33 10.30
C TYR A 66 13.35 -25.32 11.28
N MET A 67 12.53 -24.58 12.01
CA MET A 67 13.00 -23.60 12.98
C MET A 67 13.75 -24.24 14.17
N SER A 68 13.29 -25.41 14.62
CA SER A 68 13.96 -26.21 15.64
C SER A 68 15.35 -26.69 15.18
N ASP A 69 15.46 -27.20 13.95
CA ASP A 69 16.73 -27.70 13.39
C ASP A 69 17.76 -26.58 13.22
N LYS A 70 17.32 -25.42 12.70
CA LYS A 70 18.16 -24.23 12.52
C LYS A 70 18.49 -23.50 13.83
N ARG A 71 18.05 -24.01 15.00
CA ARG A 71 18.24 -23.39 16.33
C ARG A 71 17.77 -21.92 16.38
N LYS A 72 16.72 -21.59 15.62
CA LYS A 72 16.13 -20.25 15.59
C LYS A 72 15.05 -20.03 16.66
N CYS A 73 14.87 -20.97 17.59
CA CYS A 73 13.86 -20.88 18.66
C CYS A 73 14.51 -20.98 20.05
N GLY A 74 14.40 -19.92 20.86
CA GLY A 74 14.80 -19.94 22.26
C GLY A 74 13.73 -20.57 23.16
N THR A 75 12.61 -19.88 23.36
CA THR A 75 11.55 -20.22 24.35
C THR A 75 10.39 -21.07 23.79
N GLY A 76 10.53 -21.61 22.58
CA GLY A 76 9.45 -22.30 21.83
C GLY A 76 8.57 -21.32 21.03
N ILE A 77 7.97 -21.81 19.94
CA ILE A 77 7.04 -21.05 19.07
C ILE A 77 5.61 -21.44 19.43
N ASP A 78 4.72 -20.46 19.67
CA ASP A 78 3.28 -20.72 19.86
C ASP A 78 2.66 -21.14 18.50
N VAL A 79 2.15 -22.37 18.43
CA VAL A 79 1.54 -22.93 17.22
C VAL A 79 0.35 -22.08 16.75
N ARG A 80 -0.43 -21.53 17.69
CA ARG A 80 -1.59 -20.70 17.34
C ARG A 80 -1.17 -19.39 16.67
N PHE A 81 0.00 -18.87 17.02
CA PHE A 81 0.54 -17.69 16.35
C PHE A 81 0.87 -17.99 14.88
N VAL A 82 1.48 -19.15 14.61
CA VAL A 82 1.76 -19.60 13.24
C VAL A 82 0.45 -19.74 12.45
N GLU A 83 -0.58 -20.35 13.06
CA GLU A 83 -1.90 -20.50 12.44
C GLU A 83 -2.58 -19.16 12.12
N ILE A 84 -2.46 -18.15 13.00
CA ILE A 84 -2.98 -16.80 12.75
C ILE A 84 -2.30 -16.19 11.51
N VAL A 85 -0.96 -16.26 11.42
CA VAL A 85 -0.25 -15.71 10.26
C VAL A 85 -0.59 -16.48 8.98
N LEU A 86 -0.69 -17.81 9.03
CA LEU A 86 -1.10 -18.63 7.90
C LEU A 86 -2.53 -18.32 7.43
N HIS A 87 -3.44 -18.04 8.36
CA HIS A 87 -4.79 -17.59 8.04
C HIS A 87 -4.74 -16.24 7.30
N GLN A 88 -4.02 -15.24 7.82
CA GLN A 88 -3.85 -13.93 7.16
C GLN A 88 -3.24 -14.05 5.75
N LEU A 89 -2.23 -14.91 5.58
CA LEU A 89 -1.62 -15.18 4.28
C LEU A 89 -2.61 -15.85 3.30
N THR A 90 -3.51 -16.69 3.82
CA THR A 90 -4.51 -17.40 3.00
C THR A 90 -5.67 -16.49 2.60
N GLU A 91 -6.22 -15.71 3.53
CA GLU A 91 -7.30 -14.74 3.27
C GLU A 91 -6.89 -13.66 2.25
N ASN A 92 -5.59 -13.36 2.19
CA ASN A 92 -5.03 -12.42 1.22
C ASN A 92 -4.46 -13.11 -0.03
N TYR A 93 -4.78 -14.39 -0.28
CA TYR A 93 -4.39 -15.16 -1.46
C TYR A 93 -2.87 -15.27 -1.71
N ILE A 94 -2.06 -15.02 -0.68
CA ILE A 94 -0.60 -15.20 -0.73
C ILE A 94 -0.28 -16.69 -0.65
N LEU A 95 -1.08 -17.44 0.10
CA LEU A 95 -1.03 -18.90 0.18
C LEU A 95 -2.35 -19.51 -0.30
N THR A 96 -2.24 -20.65 -0.98
CA THR A 96 -3.38 -21.49 -1.35
C THR A 96 -3.37 -22.76 -0.49
N PRO A 97 -4.44 -23.05 0.25
CA PRO A 97 -4.54 -24.28 1.02
C PRO A 97 -4.76 -25.47 0.07
N LEU A 98 -4.17 -26.62 0.39
CA LEU A 98 -4.47 -27.88 -0.28
C LEU A 98 -5.89 -28.34 0.11
N ASP A 99 -6.74 -28.65 -0.87
CA ASP A 99 -8.13 -29.05 -0.65
C ASP A 99 -8.27 -30.24 0.32
N SER A 100 -9.08 -30.02 1.36
CA SER A 100 -9.27 -30.93 2.49
C SER A 100 -10.06 -32.20 2.13
N ILE A 101 -10.82 -32.20 1.03
CA ILE A 101 -11.64 -33.34 0.58
C ILE A 101 -10.77 -34.58 0.29
N LEU A 102 -9.53 -34.37 -0.14
CA LEU A 102 -8.56 -35.45 -0.40
C LEU A 102 -7.89 -35.98 0.88
N PHE A 103 -8.05 -35.31 2.04
CA PHE A 103 -7.25 -35.57 3.24
C PHE A 103 -8.00 -35.36 4.57
N ARG A 104 -9.02 -36.19 4.87
CA ARG A 104 -9.62 -36.22 6.22
C ARG A 104 -8.56 -36.60 7.28
N ASN A 105 -8.49 -35.84 8.38
CA ASN A 105 -7.60 -36.01 9.54
C ASN A 105 -6.09 -35.80 9.28
N LYS A 106 -5.68 -34.99 8.30
CA LYS A 106 -4.27 -34.58 8.12
C LYS A 106 -4.09 -33.10 8.41
N GLU A 107 -2.87 -32.76 8.79
CA GLU A 107 -2.41 -31.38 8.94
C GLU A 107 -2.60 -30.60 7.63
N GLN A 108 -3.14 -29.38 7.72
CA GLN A 108 -3.34 -28.50 6.57
C GLN A 108 -1.99 -28.11 5.96
N ARG A 109 -1.92 -28.12 4.64
CA ARG A 109 -0.74 -27.71 3.87
C ARG A 109 -1.07 -26.53 2.96
N TYR A 110 -0.08 -25.71 2.71
CA TYR A 110 -0.19 -24.44 2.00
C TYR A 110 0.90 -24.34 0.95
N ARG A 111 0.60 -23.70 -0.16
CA ARG A 111 1.57 -23.39 -1.22
C ARG A 111 1.49 -21.91 -1.57
N ALA A 112 2.63 -21.30 -1.88
CA ALA A 112 2.69 -19.93 -2.37
C ALA A 112 1.92 -19.76 -3.69
N ASN A 113 1.16 -18.67 -3.81
CA ASN A 113 0.51 -18.26 -5.04
C ASN A 113 1.52 -17.58 -5.98
N GLY A 114 2.46 -18.38 -6.50
CA GLY A 114 3.57 -18.05 -7.40
C GLY A 114 3.75 -16.57 -7.76
N VAL A 115 3.19 -16.17 -8.90
CA VAL A 115 3.39 -14.83 -9.48
C VAL A 115 2.88 -13.70 -8.58
N PHE A 116 1.70 -13.89 -7.97
CA PHE A 116 1.12 -12.87 -7.09
C PHE A 116 1.95 -12.69 -5.82
N THR A 117 2.38 -13.77 -5.20
CA THR A 117 3.25 -13.75 -4.01
C THR A 117 4.59 -13.10 -4.32
N SER A 118 5.24 -13.44 -5.45
CA SER A 118 6.52 -12.84 -5.84
C SER A 118 6.40 -11.32 -6.02
N LEU A 119 5.35 -10.86 -6.70
CA LEU A 119 5.12 -9.42 -6.91
C LEU A 119 4.95 -8.66 -5.60
N LEU A 120 4.16 -9.20 -4.66
CA LEU A 120 3.97 -8.58 -3.34
C LEU A 120 5.26 -8.60 -2.50
N PHE A 121 6.06 -9.66 -2.63
CA PHE A 121 7.32 -9.80 -1.91
C PHE A 121 8.37 -8.80 -2.41
N GLU A 122 8.56 -8.70 -3.72
CA GLU A 122 9.51 -7.78 -4.36
C GLU A 122 9.24 -6.31 -4.01
N ARG A 123 7.96 -5.97 -3.75
CA ARG A 123 7.51 -4.62 -3.41
C ARG A 123 7.34 -4.39 -1.89
N ASP A 124 7.69 -5.37 -1.05
CA ASP A 124 7.51 -5.31 0.41
C ASP A 124 6.06 -4.95 0.83
N LEU A 125 5.08 -5.63 0.22
CA LEU A 125 3.64 -5.39 0.41
C LEU A 125 2.94 -6.50 1.23
N ILE A 126 3.56 -7.67 1.41
CA ILE A 126 2.97 -8.78 2.17
C ILE A 126 2.60 -8.34 3.59
N LYS A 127 3.47 -7.58 4.25
CA LYS A 127 3.22 -7.08 5.62
C LYS A 127 2.06 -6.09 5.68
N ASN A 128 1.82 -5.31 4.63
CA ASN A 128 0.65 -4.42 4.58
C ASN A 128 -0.66 -5.20 4.70
N LEU A 129 -0.74 -6.35 4.03
CA LEU A 129 -1.92 -7.22 4.03
C LEU A 129 -2.12 -7.92 5.38
N ILE A 130 -1.03 -8.26 6.08
CA ILE A 130 -1.09 -8.94 7.38
C ILE A 130 -1.43 -7.96 8.52
N TYR A 131 -0.80 -6.78 8.54
CA TYR A 131 -0.95 -5.82 9.62
C TYR A 131 -2.00 -4.73 9.34
N GLY A 132 -2.46 -4.62 8.10
CA GLY A 132 -3.49 -3.69 7.64
C GLY A 132 -3.06 -2.21 7.65
N PHE A 133 -4.05 -1.32 7.55
CA PHE A 133 -3.83 0.12 7.38
C PHE A 133 -2.98 0.80 8.46
N LYS A 134 -2.92 0.26 9.69
CA LYS A 134 -2.06 0.84 10.73
C LYS A 134 -0.57 0.71 10.34
N TYR A 135 -0.18 -0.44 9.82
CA TYR A 135 1.19 -0.64 9.33
C TYR A 135 1.48 0.17 8.07
N ILE A 136 0.49 0.33 7.19
CA ILE A 136 0.60 1.21 6.01
C ILE A 136 0.87 2.66 6.46
N ILE A 137 0.14 3.18 7.44
CA ILE A 137 0.41 4.51 7.99
C ILE A 137 1.84 4.59 8.53
N ASP A 138 2.22 3.66 9.42
CA ASP A 138 3.54 3.67 10.04
C ASP A 138 4.68 3.61 9.01
N SER A 139 4.46 2.88 7.90
CA SER A 139 5.46 2.65 6.84
C SER A 139 5.57 3.76 5.81
N TYR A 140 4.47 4.48 5.54
CA TYR A 140 4.38 5.39 4.40
C TYR A 140 4.09 6.86 4.76
N GLN A 141 3.79 7.18 6.03
CA GLN A 141 3.50 8.56 6.45
C GLN A 141 4.60 9.58 6.10
N LYS A 142 5.87 9.15 6.06
CA LYS A 142 7.00 10.02 5.68
C LYS A 142 7.06 10.33 4.18
N SER A 143 6.40 9.49 3.39
CA SER A 143 6.35 9.54 1.93
C SER A 143 5.17 10.35 1.41
N VAL A 144 4.47 11.06 2.31
CA VAL A 144 3.36 11.96 2.02
C VAL A 144 3.75 13.34 2.54
N PHE A 145 3.75 14.32 1.65
CA PHE A 145 4.33 15.65 1.87
C PHE A 145 3.26 16.72 1.93
N LYS A 146 3.52 17.73 2.76
CA LYS A 146 2.72 18.96 2.81
C LYS A 146 3.23 19.91 1.75
N ILE A 147 2.35 20.43 0.90
CA ILE A 147 2.68 21.39 -0.14
C ILE A 147 2.01 22.72 0.21
N GLU A 148 2.81 23.77 0.38
CA GLU A 148 2.32 25.13 0.60
C GLU A 148 2.56 25.97 -0.65
N GLN A 149 1.50 26.56 -1.16
CA GLN A 149 1.54 27.42 -2.34
C GLN A 149 1.12 28.83 -1.95
N THR A 150 1.89 29.81 -2.41
CA THR A 150 1.51 31.22 -2.35
C THR A 150 1.20 31.69 -3.77
N SER A 151 -0.01 32.19 -3.99
CA SER A 151 -0.43 32.72 -5.27
C SER A 151 0.21 34.08 -5.58
N LYS A 152 0.04 34.56 -6.81
CA LYS A 152 0.47 35.93 -7.21
C LYS A 152 -0.22 37.05 -6.44
N ASN A 153 -1.38 36.76 -5.83
CA ASN A 153 -2.15 37.71 -5.01
C ASN A 153 -1.82 37.58 -3.52
N ASP A 154 -0.77 36.85 -3.16
CA ASP A 154 -0.34 36.55 -1.78
C ASP A 154 -1.34 35.72 -0.95
N ASP A 155 -2.35 35.13 -1.60
CA ASP A 155 -3.20 34.09 -0.99
C ASP A 155 -2.41 32.80 -0.80
N LYS A 156 -2.52 32.19 0.38
CA LYS A 156 -1.87 30.92 0.71
C LYS A 156 -2.86 29.75 0.60
N SER A 157 -2.41 28.67 -0.02
CA SER A 157 -3.14 27.41 -0.10
C SER A 157 -2.25 26.24 0.32
N ILE A 158 -2.89 25.16 0.74
CA ILE A 158 -2.22 23.94 1.18
C ILE A 158 -2.76 22.79 0.33
N GLY A 159 -1.87 21.90 -0.07
CA GLY A 159 -2.17 20.63 -0.69
C GLY A 159 -1.27 19.52 -0.15
N THR A 160 -1.42 18.35 -0.74
CA THR A 160 -0.66 17.14 -0.41
C THR A 160 0.05 16.62 -1.65
N GLY A 161 1.18 15.95 -1.49
CA GLY A 161 1.76 15.11 -2.53
C GLY A 161 2.31 13.81 -1.94
N PHE A 162 2.65 12.83 -2.77
CA PHE A 162 3.21 11.56 -2.30
C PHE A 162 4.32 11.02 -3.21
N LEU A 163 5.27 10.30 -2.59
CA LEU A 163 6.43 9.72 -3.27
C LEU A 163 6.05 8.43 -4.01
N ILE A 164 6.33 8.35 -5.30
CA ILE A 164 6.17 7.10 -6.07
C ILE A 164 7.51 6.42 -6.32
N ALA A 165 7.47 5.12 -6.64
CA ALA A 165 8.66 4.37 -7.02
C ALA A 165 9.25 4.95 -8.31
N ASP A 166 10.52 5.34 -8.22
CA ASP A 166 11.31 5.92 -9.32
C ASP A 166 11.53 4.89 -10.44
N THR A 167 11.46 5.34 -11.69
CA THR A 167 11.73 4.52 -12.89
C THR A 167 13.20 4.53 -13.30
N ASN A 168 13.96 5.58 -12.96
CA ASN A 168 15.30 5.85 -13.49
C ASN A 168 16.41 5.82 -12.40
N ASN A 169 16.04 5.64 -11.13
CA ASN A 169 16.92 5.50 -9.94
C ASN A 169 17.79 6.72 -9.56
N GLU A 170 17.61 7.86 -10.20
CA GLU A 170 18.41 9.08 -9.96
C GLU A 170 17.67 10.08 -9.07
N ASN A 171 16.38 10.32 -9.31
CA ASN A 171 15.59 11.35 -8.66
C ASN A 171 14.30 10.81 -8.05
N SER A 172 13.88 11.40 -6.94
CA SER A 172 12.60 11.06 -6.31
C SER A 172 11.46 11.87 -6.93
N ILE A 173 10.33 11.22 -7.19
CA ILE A 173 9.18 11.84 -7.86
C ILE A 173 8.01 11.95 -6.88
N ILE A 174 7.57 13.17 -6.61
CA ILE A 174 6.34 13.46 -5.88
C ILE A 174 5.21 13.67 -6.89
N VAL A 175 4.11 12.95 -6.71
CA VAL A 175 2.86 13.16 -7.45
C VAL A 175 1.94 14.05 -6.62
N THR A 176 1.34 15.06 -7.26
CA THR A 176 0.29 15.91 -6.69
C THR A 176 -0.71 16.31 -7.77
N ASN A 177 -1.72 17.13 -7.44
CA ASN A 177 -2.58 17.72 -8.45
C ASN A 177 -1.92 18.93 -9.12
N LYS A 178 -2.25 19.18 -10.39
CA LYS A 178 -1.81 20.38 -11.10
C LYS A 178 -2.27 21.65 -10.38
N HIS A 179 -3.54 21.72 -9.97
CA HIS A 179 -4.07 22.94 -9.34
C HIS A 179 -3.41 23.27 -7.99
N VAL A 180 -2.73 22.30 -7.34
CA VAL A 180 -1.96 22.53 -6.11
C VAL A 180 -0.68 23.32 -6.39
N VAL A 181 -0.08 23.15 -7.57
CA VAL A 181 1.19 23.79 -7.94
C VAL A 181 1.04 24.96 -8.91
N ALA A 182 -0.04 25.01 -9.67
CA ALA A 182 -0.27 26.01 -10.72
C ALA A 182 -0.41 27.44 -10.17
N GLY A 183 -0.16 28.44 -11.03
CA GLY A 183 -0.40 29.86 -10.72
C GLY A 183 0.41 30.44 -9.55
N ARG A 184 1.44 29.71 -9.12
CA ARG A 184 2.29 30.02 -7.95
C ARG A 184 3.18 31.25 -8.16
N LYS A 185 3.33 32.03 -7.09
CA LYS A 185 4.45 32.95 -6.85
C LYS A 185 5.57 32.22 -6.10
N GLU A 186 5.20 31.38 -5.13
CA GLU A 186 6.11 30.54 -4.35
C GLU A 186 5.45 29.17 -4.10
N LEU A 187 6.26 28.12 -4.06
CA LEU A 187 5.83 26.76 -3.70
C LEU A 187 6.90 26.14 -2.79
N LYS A 188 6.45 25.59 -1.67
CA LYS A 188 7.29 24.91 -0.68
C LYS A 188 6.74 23.53 -0.39
N ILE A 189 7.63 22.56 -0.27
CA ILE A 189 7.28 21.18 0.05
C ILE A 189 7.95 20.82 1.36
N TYR A 190 7.19 20.23 2.27
CA TYR A 190 7.68 19.86 3.60
C TYR A 190 7.55 18.35 3.81
N THR A 191 8.61 17.76 4.35
CA THR A 191 8.61 16.41 4.92
C THR A 191 7.67 16.30 6.12
N PHE A 192 7.42 15.07 6.57
CA PHE A 192 6.66 14.81 7.79
C PHE A 192 7.25 15.52 9.03
N GLU A 193 8.57 15.69 9.10
CA GLU A 193 9.27 16.41 10.16
C GLU A 193 9.39 17.93 9.91
N ASP A 194 8.53 18.51 9.05
CA ASP A 194 8.48 19.94 8.69
C ASP A 194 9.79 20.50 8.10
N LYS A 195 10.65 19.66 7.52
CA LYS A 195 11.82 20.11 6.75
C LYS A 195 11.45 20.41 5.32
N GLU A 196 11.85 21.58 4.83
CA GLU A 196 11.65 22.01 3.45
C GLU A 196 12.51 21.18 2.48
N ILE A 197 11.90 20.72 1.40
CA ILE A 197 12.53 19.96 0.31
C ILE A 197 12.78 20.90 -0.86
N LYS A 198 14.00 20.83 -1.40
CA LYS A 198 14.35 21.58 -2.61
C LYS A 198 13.71 20.91 -3.84
N ILE A 199 12.98 21.71 -4.61
CA ILE A 199 12.40 21.31 -5.89
C ILE A 199 13.44 21.44 -7.00
N GLU A 200 13.57 20.41 -7.84
CA GLU A 200 14.45 20.43 -9.01
C GLU A 200 13.68 20.77 -10.28
N ASN A 201 12.54 20.11 -10.50
CA ASN A 201 11.69 20.32 -11.66
C ASN A 201 10.20 20.09 -11.31
N ILE A 202 9.30 20.71 -12.07
CA ILE A 202 7.85 20.50 -11.96
C ILE A 202 7.30 20.33 -13.38
N ASN A 203 6.74 19.16 -13.65
CA ASN A 203 6.01 18.86 -14.88
C ASN A 203 4.50 18.91 -14.59
N GLU A 204 3.79 19.84 -15.23
CA GLU A 204 2.34 20.03 -15.09
C GLU A 204 1.63 19.42 -16.31
N ASP A 205 0.72 18.47 -16.11
CA ASP A 205 -0.05 17.89 -17.22
C ASP A 205 -1.20 18.83 -17.59
N GLU A 206 -1.18 19.43 -18.78
CA GLU A 206 -2.27 20.32 -19.20
C GLU A 206 -3.62 19.61 -19.36
N ASP A 207 -3.60 18.30 -19.65
CA ASP A 207 -4.78 17.51 -19.96
C ASP A 207 -5.41 16.84 -18.72
N ARG A 208 -4.65 16.78 -17.61
CA ARG A 208 -5.02 16.07 -16.39
C ARG A 208 -4.68 16.93 -15.19
N ASP A 209 -5.50 16.90 -14.16
CA ASP A 209 -5.18 17.62 -12.92
C ASP A 209 -4.11 16.89 -12.09
N ILE A 210 -2.93 16.67 -12.69
CA ILE A 210 -1.77 15.93 -12.15
C ILE A 210 -0.50 16.73 -12.44
N ALA A 211 0.37 16.82 -11.45
CA ALA A 211 1.73 17.33 -11.60
C ALA A 211 2.74 16.34 -11.00
N LEU A 212 3.91 16.25 -11.63
CA LEU A 212 5.06 15.49 -11.16
C LEU A 212 6.14 16.47 -10.73
N ILE A 213 6.63 16.31 -9.50
CA ILE A 213 7.69 17.16 -8.94
C ILE A 213 8.91 16.28 -8.74
N GLU A 214 10.01 16.66 -9.37
CA GLU A 214 11.30 16.01 -9.19
C GLU A 214 12.06 16.69 -8.05
N ILE A 215 12.60 15.86 -7.16
CA ILE A 215 13.39 16.26 -6.00
C ILE A 215 14.64 15.37 -5.91
N GLU A 216 15.62 15.83 -5.14
CA GLU A 216 16.77 15.02 -4.78
C GLU A 216 16.31 13.68 -4.16
N LYS A 217 17.04 12.61 -4.46
CA LYS A 217 16.71 11.26 -4.03
C LYS A 217 16.49 11.15 -2.52
N LEU A 218 15.30 10.68 -2.13
CA LEU A 218 14.97 10.31 -0.77
C LEU A 218 15.09 8.80 -0.56
N ASN A 219 15.42 8.39 0.66
CA ASN A 219 15.50 6.99 1.08
C ASN A 219 14.22 6.53 1.82
N ASP A 220 13.11 7.25 1.65
CA ASP A 220 11.81 6.90 2.22
C ASP A 220 11.11 5.82 1.39
N LYS A 221 10.15 5.10 2.00
CA LYS A 221 9.43 4.02 1.32
C LYS A 221 8.56 4.59 0.20
N THR A 222 8.66 4.06 -1.00
CA THR A 222 7.92 4.59 -2.16
C THR A 222 6.61 3.86 -2.39
N PHE A 223 5.61 4.57 -2.89
CA PHE A 223 4.34 3.96 -3.28
C PHE A 223 4.41 3.35 -4.69
N TYR A 224 3.68 2.25 -4.88
CA TYR A 224 3.42 1.67 -6.19
C TYR A 224 1.97 1.95 -6.62
N LEU A 225 1.74 2.06 -7.92
CA LEU A 225 0.42 2.36 -8.49
C LEU A 225 -0.34 1.07 -8.84
N ASN A 226 -1.65 1.09 -8.61
CA ASN A 226 -2.61 0.10 -9.09
C ASN A 226 -3.64 0.81 -9.99
N SER A 227 -3.64 0.49 -11.28
CA SER A 227 -4.52 1.12 -12.27
C SER A 227 -5.93 0.54 -12.35
N ASN A 228 -6.23 -0.50 -11.57
CA ASN A 228 -7.51 -1.20 -11.58
C ASN A 228 -8.21 -1.08 -10.20
N PRO A 229 -8.79 0.09 -9.88
CA PRO A 229 -9.60 0.25 -8.68
C PRO A 229 -10.84 -0.66 -8.73
N GLU A 230 -11.17 -1.32 -7.61
CA GLU A 230 -12.37 -2.15 -7.48
C GLU A 230 -13.40 -1.49 -6.56
N ILE A 231 -14.67 -1.49 -6.97
CA ILE A 231 -15.78 -0.98 -6.16
C ILE A 231 -15.92 -1.81 -4.88
N LEU A 232 -16.22 -1.14 -3.76
CA LEU A 232 -16.22 -1.64 -2.37
C LEU A 232 -14.85 -2.06 -1.83
N SER A 233 -13.75 -1.76 -2.52
CA SER A 233 -12.42 -1.87 -1.91
C SER A 233 -12.27 -0.84 -0.80
N GLU A 234 -11.86 -1.31 0.39
CA GLU A 234 -11.45 -0.41 1.47
C GLU A 234 -10.24 0.42 1.04
N VAL A 235 -10.28 1.72 1.37
CA VAL A 235 -9.22 2.66 1.08
C VAL A 235 -8.87 3.51 2.30
N LEU A 236 -7.64 4.01 2.29
CA LEU A 236 -7.08 4.98 3.21
C LEU A 236 -6.58 6.19 2.43
N THR A 237 -6.90 7.39 2.88
CA THR A 237 -6.24 8.62 2.42
C THR A 237 -5.33 9.17 3.51
N ILE A 238 -4.18 9.69 3.10
CA ILE A 238 -3.21 10.38 3.97
C ILE A 238 -3.03 11.79 3.41
N GLY A 239 -3.22 12.83 4.23
CA GLY A 239 -3.14 14.20 3.73
C GLY A 239 -2.95 15.24 4.79
N TYR A 240 -2.79 16.50 4.35
CA TYR A 240 -2.62 17.66 5.22
C TYR A 240 -3.81 18.63 5.13
N PRO A 241 -5.04 18.19 5.46
CA PRO A 241 -6.17 19.08 5.46
C PRO A 241 -6.00 20.21 6.48
N SER A 242 -6.60 21.36 6.16
CA SER A 242 -6.83 22.40 7.14
C SER A 242 -7.87 21.91 8.15
N VAL A 243 -7.49 21.91 9.43
CA VAL A 243 -8.40 21.60 10.53
C VAL A 243 -8.91 22.94 11.09
N PRO A 244 -10.23 23.19 11.09
CA PRO A 244 -10.75 24.42 11.68
C PRO A 244 -10.30 24.59 13.12
N MET A 245 -9.98 25.83 13.50
CA MET A 245 -9.54 26.21 14.85
C MET A 245 -8.16 25.65 15.27
N THR A 246 -7.32 25.24 14.31
CA THR A 246 -5.90 24.91 14.57
C THR A 246 -4.96 25.91 13.91
N ASN A 247 -3.74 25.99 14.43
CA ASN A 247 -2.71 26.90 13.91
C ASN A 247 -1.85 26.28 12.80
N ASN A 248 -1.90 24.96 12.65
CA ASN A 248 -1.10 24.18 11.72
C ASN A 248 -1.98 23.19 10.95
N SER A 249 -1.52 22.78 9.77
CA SER A 249 -2.02 21.58 9.10
C SER A 249 -1.35 20.35 9.69
N TYR A 250 -2.16 19.35 10.02
CA TYR A 250 -1.70 18.07 10.55
C TYR A 250 -1.87 16.99 9.51
N GLN A 251 -0.99 16.00 9.53
CA GLN A 251 -1.21 14.81 8.72
C GLN A 251 -2.38 14.02 9.31
N LEU A 252 -3.45 13.86 8.53
CA LEU A 252 -4.65 13.12 8.90
C LEU A 252 -4.83 11.87 8.04
N PHE A 253 -5.52 10.89 8.63
CA PHE A 253 -5.77 9.58 8.05
C PHE A 253 -7.27 9.33 7.99
N HIS A 254 -7.82 9.11 6.80
CA HIS A 254 -9.25 8.83 6.64
C HIS A 254 -9.46 7.49 5.93
N LYS A 255 -10.23 6.61 6.56
CA LYS A 255 -10.67 5.35 5.94
C LYS A 255 -12.01 5.55 5.24
N GLY A 256 -12.23 4.77 4.19
CA GLY A 256 -13.49 4.64 3.47
C GLY A 256 -13.43 3.48 2.50
N GLU A 257 -14.22 3.56 1.44
CA GLU A 257 -14.29 2.57 0.37
C GLU A 257 -14.50 3.28 -0.97
N ILE A 258 -14.15 2.61 -2.06
CA ILE A 258 -14.52 3.05 -3.40
C ILE A 258 -16.00 2.76 -3.62
N ASN A 259 -16.80 3.79 -3.87
CA ASN A 259 -18.25 3.65 -4.09
C ASN A 259 -18.62 3.51 -5.56
N SER A 260 -17.89 4.15 -6.47
CA SER A 260 -18.16 4.10 -7.91
C SER A 260 -16.97 4.56 -8.73
N ILE A 261 -16.97 4.23 -10.01
CA ILE A 261 -16.13 4.85 -11.03
C ILE A 261 -17.08 5.55 -11.99
N VAL A 262 -16.85 6.83 -12.27
CA VAL A 262 -17.74 7.68 -13.08
C VAL A 262 -16.95 8.45 -14.12
N GLU A 263 -17.65 9.00 -15.11
CA GLU A 263 -17.12 10.01 -16.03
C GLU A 263 -17.85 11.33 -15.76
N ASP A 264 -17.11 12.44 -15.67
CA ASP A 264 -17.71 13.77 -15.57
C ASP A 264 -18.22 14.26 -16.95
N TYR A 265 -18.80 15.46 -16.99
CA TYR A 265 -19.30 16.06 -18.25
C TYR A 265 -18.21 16.37 -19.28
N HIS A 266 -16.94 16.30 -18.89
CA HIS A 266 -15.77 16.47 -19.75
C HIS A 266 -15.12 15.14 -20.14
N ASN A 267 -15.77 14.01 -19.81
CA ASN A 267 -15.29 12.63 -20.01
C ASN A 267 -14.01 12.30 -19.22
N ASN A 268 -13.75 12.99 -18.11
CA ASN A 268 -12.69 12.61 -17.18
C ASN A 268 -13.16 11.46 -16.30
N LYS A 269 -12.37 10.39 -16.22
CA LYS A 269 -12.64 9.28 -15.31
C LYS A 269 -12.31 9.66 -13.87
N LEU A 270 -13.24 9.38 -12.96
CA LEU A 270 -13.12 9.68 -11.53
C LEU A 270 -13.52 8.48 -10.68
N ILE A 271 -12.82 8.32 -9.55
CA ILE A 271 -13.17 7.42 -8.45
C ILE A 271 -14.03 8.22 -7.47
N ILE A 272 -15.20 7.70 -7.13
CA ILE A 272 -16.01 8.20 -6.01
C ILE A 272 -15.70 7.34 -4.80
N PHE A 273 -15.39 7.96 -3.67
CA PHE A 273 -15.02 7.25 -2.44
C PHE A 273 -15.61 7.90 -1.18
N SER A 274 -15.64 7.17 -0.07
CA SER A 274 -16.30 7.60 1.17
C SER A 274 -15.37 8.09 2.28
N ALA A 275 -14.05 8.03 2.08
CA ALA A 275 -13.11 8.60 3.03
C ALA A 275 -13.27 10.13 3.05
N LYS A 276 -13.45 10.71 4.25
CA LYS A 276 -13.73 12.14 4.38
C LYS A 276 -12.50 12.96 3.98
N THR A 277 -12.66 13.82 2.99
CA THR A 277 -11.65 14.81 2.61
C THR A 277 -12.17 16.23 2.82
N SER A 278 -11.25 17.18 2.73
CA SER A 278 -11.47 18.62 2.91
C SER A 278 -10.29 19.38 2.29
N SER A 279 -10.38 20.71 2.24
CA SER A 279 -9.31 21.59 1.74
C SER A 279 -7.95 21.21 2.33
N GLY A 280 -6.96 20.95 1.48
CA GLY A 280 -5.63 20.43 1.84
C GLY A 280 -5.39 18.95 1.51
N ASN A 281 -6.46 18.18 1.28
CA ASN A 281 -6.35 16.79 0.80
C ASN A 281 -6.16 16.68 -0.72
N SER A 282 -6.30 17.77 -1.50
CA SER A 282 -5.95 17.73 -2.92
C SER A 282 -4.52 17.23 -3.08
N GLY A 283 -4.33 16.17 -3.85
CA GLY A 283 -3.07 15.51 -4.07
C GLY A 283 -2.73 14.39 -3.09
N SER A 284 -3.62 14.09 -2.13
CA SER A 284 -3.48 12.94 -1.23
C SER A 284 -3.56 11.61 -1.99
N PRO A 285 -2.72 10.61 -1.64
CA PRO A 285 -2.88 9.27 -2.16
C PRO A 285 -4.18 8.62 -1.66
N ILE A 286 -4.87 7.91 -2.54
CA ILE A 286 -5.94 6.96 -2.19
C ILE A 286 -5.31 5.56 -2.23
N ILE A 287 -5.17 4.94 -1.06
CA ILE A 287 -4.37 3.74 -0.83
C ILE A 287 -5.29 2.55 -0.54
N ASP A 288 -5.16 1.44 -1.27
CA ASP A 288 -5.90 0.21 -0.98
C ASP A 288 -5.26 -0.61 0.16
N LYS A 289 -5.91 -1.71 0.58
CA LYS A 289 -5.42 -2.58 1.66
C LYS A 289 -4.04 -3.20 1.42
N THR A 290 -3.57 -3.25 0.17
CA THR A 290 -2.24 -3.78 -0.18
C THR A 290 -1.15 -2.73 0.01
N GLY A 291 -1.53 -1.45 0.16
CA GLY A 291 -0.61 -0.31 0.18
C GLY A 291 -0.33 0.26 -1.22
N LEU A 292 -1.08 -0.16 -2.24
CA LEU A 292 -0.98 0.40 -3.59
C LEU A 292 -1.88 1.62 -3.73
N ILE A 293 -1.45 2.59 -4.55
CA ILE A 293 -2.24 3.78 -4.87
C ILE A 293 -3.22 3.45 -5.98
N VAL A 294 -4.50 3.57 -5.69
CA VAL A 294 -5.59 3.39 -6.67
C VAL A 294 -6.05 4.71 -7.31
N GLY A 295 -5.72 5.83 -6.67
CA GLY A 295 -5.92 7.16 -7.25
C GLY A 295 -5.35 8.27 -6.39
N ILE A 296 -5.58 9.50 -6.81
CA ILE A 296 -5.18 10.73 -6.11
C ILE A 296 -6.41 11.59 -5.85
N VAL A 297 -6.60 12.03 -4.61
CA VAL A 297 -7.71 12.90 -4.23
C VAL A 297 -7.63 14.19 -5.05
N THR A 298 -8.76 14.61 -5.62
CA THR A 298 -8.90 15.88 -6.35
C THR A 298 -10.05 16.70 -5.75
N SER A 299 -10.45 17.78 -6.43
CA SER A 299 -11.57 18.61 -6.05
C SER A 299 -12.85 17.79 -5.91
N GLU A 300 -13.65 18.12 -4.90
CA GLU A 300 -14.94 17.49 -4.66
C GLU A 300 -15.90 17.76 -5.83
N LEU A 301 -16.71 16.77 -6.17
CA LEU A 301 -17.83 16.95 -7.09
C LEU A 301 -18.95 17.66 -6.35
N PHE A 302 -18.92 18.98 -6.40
CA PHE A 302 -19.82 19.85 -5.66
C PHE A 302 -20.48 20.89 -6.57
N GLU A 303 -21.81 20.80 -6.68
CA GLU A 303 -22.63 21.81 -7.34
C GLU A 303 -23.26 22.72 -6.28
N LYS A 304 -22.61 23.86 -6.00
CA LYS A 304 -23.02 24.80 -4.94
C LYS A 304 -24.49 25.22 -5.03
N GLU A 305 -24.98 25.52 -6.23
CA GLU A 305 -26.37 25.88 -6.46
C GLU A 305 -27.32 24.71 -6.17
N SER A 306 -27.00 23.50 -6.63
CA SER A 306 -27.79 22.28 -6.33
C SER A 306 -27.78 21.94 -4.84
N PHE A 307 -26.69 22.19 -4.12
CA PHE A 307 -26.64 22.02 -2.67
C PHE A 307 -27.57 23.01 -1.97
N GLN A 308 -27.46 24.30 -2.29
CA GLN A 308 -28.27 25.34 -1.66
C GLN A 308 -29.76 25.24 -2.01
N SER A 309 -30.09 24.84 -3.24
CA SER A 309 -31.48 24.78 -3.73
C SER A 309 -32.16 23.42 -3.53
N LYS A 310 -31.42 22.30 -3.54
CA LYS A 310 -31.96 20.93 -3.51
C LYS A 310 -31.36 20.04 -2.44
N GLY A 311 -30.42 20.54 -1.63
CA GLY A 311 -29.74 19.74 -0.60
C GLY A 311 -28.85 18.63 -1.17
N LYS A 312 -28.43 18.72 -2.44
CA LYS A 312 -27.56 17.71 -3.09
C LYS A 312 -26.17 17.74 -2.44
N LEU A 313 -25.83 16.70 -1.70
CA LEU A 313 -24.55 16.59 -0.99
C LEU A 313 -23.36 16.48 -1.96
N PRO A 314 -22.17 16.98 -1.58
CA PRO A 314 -20.95 16.76 -2.34
C PRO A 314 -20.55 15.29 -2.33
N TYR A 315 -19.83 14.88 -3.38
CA TYR A 315 -19.13 13.60 -3.43
C TYR A 315 -17.62 13.83 -3.47
N TYR A 316 -16.88 13.06 -2.66
CA TYR A 316 -15.42 13.05 -2.73
C TYR A 316 -14.98 12.28 -3.97
N ALA A 317 -14.02 12.86 -4.70
CA ALA A 317 -13.56 12.33 -5.97
C ALA A 317 -12.04 12.23 -6.03
N GLY A 318 -11.56 11.24 -6.75
CA GLY A 318 -10.14 11.02 -7.02
C GLY A 318 -9.90 10.73 -8.49
N ILE A 319 -8.74 11.11 -8.99
CA ILE A 319 -8.28 10.76 -10.33
C ILE A 319 -7.66 9.35 -10.25
N PRO A 320 -8.08 8.37 -11.07
CA PRO A 320 -7.55 7.02 -11.04
C PRO A 320 -6.04 6.98 -11.34
N SER A 321 -5.32 6.03 -10.73
CA SER A 321 -3.88 5.84 -10.98
C SER A 321 -3.52 5.54 -12.44
N ALA A 322 -4.47 5.07 -13.25
CA ALA A 322 -4.29 4.93 -14.69
C ALA A 322 -3.96 6.27 -15.37
N GLU A 323 -4.50 7.39 -14.89
CA GLU A 323 -4.19 8.71 -15.40
C GLU A 323 -2.82 9.21 -14.91
N ILE A 324 -2.44 8.87 -13.67
CA ILE A 324 -1.08 9.14 -13.15
C ILE A 324 -0.02 8.43 -14.02
N LEU A 325 -0.25 7.16 -14.36
CA LEU A 325 0.66 6.41 -15.25
C LEU A 325 0.80 7.06 -16.63
N LYS A 326 -0.28 7.58 -17.21
CA LYS A 326 -0.21 8.31 -18.49
C LYS A 326 0.59 9.61 -18.37
N THR A 327 0.49 10.32 -17.25
CA THR A 327 1.30 11.52 -17.00
C THR A 327 2.78 11.18 -16.82
N ILE A 328 3.11 10.10 -16.09
CA ILE A 328 4.49 9.61 -15.98
C ILE A 328 5.04 9.26 -17.36
N ASP A 329 4.27 8.51 -18.16
CA ASP A 329 4.65 8.14 -19.53
C ASP A 329 4.84 9.35 -20.46
N LYS A 330 4.19 10.49 -20.18
CA LYS A 330 4.30 11.73 -20.96
C LYS A 330 5.58 12.52 -20.65
N PHE A 331 6.07 12.48 -19.41
CA PHE A 331 7.14 13.36 -18.95
C PHE A 331 8.44 12.66 -18.54
N ILE A 332 8.39 11.37 -18.22
CA ILE A 332 9.51 10.64 -17.61
C ILE A 332 10.04 9.51 -18.50
N LYS A 333 9.27 9.08 -19.50
CA LYS A 333 9.78 8.16 -20.53
C LYS A 333 10.57 8.93 -21.59
N ASP A 334 11.89 8.98 -21.41
CA ASP A 334 12.90 9.08 -22.47
C ASP A 334 14.03 8.07 -22.19
#